data_AF-A0A9Q5I185-F1
#
_entry.id   AF-A0A9Q5I185-F1
#
_cell.length_a   1.000
_cell.length_b   1.000
_cell.length_c   1.000
_cell.angle_alpha   90.00
_cell.angle_beta   90.00
_cell.angle_gamma   90.00
#
_symmetry.space_group_name_H-M   'P 1'
#
loop_
_entity.id
_entity.type
_entity.pdbx_description
1 polymer ?
#
loop_
_entity_poly.entity_id
_entity_poly.type
_entity_poly.pdbx_seq_one_letter_code
_entity_poly.pdbx_strand_id
1 'polypeptide(L)'
;MPGKAKEGSDKVPVLKAEEAVLKYLKKVMNRPFGAVDVCANLKGAVPKTATQKILAGLADKGEITQKGYGKTTFFVAKQSDLEDVPADKIATIEAELKTIEEENKFLAESVKKATTELNKLKSTPTDEELEQQLEDAKAAVEKTLEYLAPLRAGTSSFLTDEEIAQSDSDWIKWRTEWVKRRKIFNKYVPLSWNGNRVLWLLISDTLPPPQANELAEDLGIEYDTTEHSEIEKSPLCATAPSKRR
;
A
#
# COMPACT_ATOMS: atom_id res chain seq x y z
N MET A 1 -1.93 -35.36 -29.10
CA MET A 1 -1.55 -35.16 -27.69
C MET A 1 -1.89 -36.42 -26.91
N PRO A 2 -0.92 -37.01 -26.19
CA PRO A 2 -1.11 -38.28 -25.49
C PRO A 2 -2.04 -38.11 -24.27
N GLY A 3 -2.87 -39.13 -24.05
CA GLY A 3 -3.93 -39.13 -23.05
C GLY A 3 -3.42 -39.07 -21.61
N LYS A 4 -4.08 -38.24 -20.80
CA LYS A 4 -3.90 -38.25 -19.35
C LYS A 4 -4.33 -39.60 -18.78
N ALA A 5 -3.39 -40.32 -18.18
CA ALA A 5 -3.64 -41.47 -17.36
C ALA A 5 -4.56 -41.07 -16.18
N LYS A 6 -5.70 -41.77 -16.04
CA LYS A 6 -6.51 -41.73 -14.82
C LYS A 6 -5.81 -42.60 -13.79
N GLU A 7 -5.39 -41.98 -12.69
CA GLU A 7 -4.95 -42.68 -11.48
C GLU A 7 -6.05 -43.66 -11.05
N GLY A 8 -5.64 -44.90 -10.79
CA GLY A 8 -6.51 -45.99 -10.37
C GLY A 8 -7.16 -45.66 -9.04
N SER A 9 -8.49 -45.63 -9.03
CA SER A 9 -9.27 -45.61 -7.79
C SER A 9 -9.00 -46.89 -7.03
N ASP A 10 -8.30 -46.79 -5.91
CA ASP A 10 -8.11 -47.88 -4.97
C ASP A 10 -9.49 -48.40 -4.54
N LYS A 11 -9.81 -49.65 -4.92
CA LYS A 11 -11.14 -50.22 -4.73
C LYS A 11 -11.34 -50.50 -3.25
N VAL A 12 -12.07 -49.63 -2.56
CA VAL A 12 -12.57 -49.91 -1.21
C VAL A 12 -13.33 -51.25 -1.25
N PRO A 13 -13.02 -52.20 -0.34
CA PRO A 13 -13.73 -53.48 -0.30
C PRO A 13 -15.23 -53.24 -0.14
N VAL A 14 -16.03 -53.97 -0.91
CA VAL A 14 -17.49 -53.74 -1.08
C VAL A 14 -18.22 -53.62 0.26
N LEU A 15 -17.82 -54.39 1.27
CA LEU A 15 -18.40 -54.34 2.63
C LEU A 15 -18.16 -53.00 3.35
N LYS A 16 -16.94 -52.45 3.25
CA LYS A 16 -16.64 -51.11 3.80
C LYS A 16 -17.38 -49.99 3.07
N ALA A 17 -17.67 -50.20 1.78
CA ALA A 17 -18.44 -49.25 0.98
C ALA A 17 -19.93 -49.26 1.36
N GLU A 18 -20.51 -50.44 1.62
CA GLU A 18 -21.90 -50.58 2.11
C GLU A 18 -22.07 -49.90 3.48
N GLU A 19 -21.19 -50.18 4.43
CA GLU A 19 -21.21 -49.56 5.76
C GLU A 19 -21.04 -48.04 5.69
N ALA A 20 -20.15 -47.54 4.84
CA ALA A 20 -19.93 -46.10 4.67
C ALA A 20 -21.19 -45.39 4.12
N VAL A 21 -21.86 -46.00 3.14
CA VAL A 21 -23.11 -45.46 2.56
C VAL A 21 -24.24 -45.50 3.58
N LEU A 22 -24.41 -46.61 4.30
CA LEU A 22 -25.42 -46.76 5.34
C LEU A 22 -25.20 -45.76 6.49
N LYS A 23 -23.96 -45.67 6.99
CA LYS A 23 -23.58 -44.73 8.04
C LYS A 23 -23.79 -43.29 7.60
N TYR A 24 -23.47 -42.98 6.34
CA TYR A 24 -23.74 -41.66 5.78
C TYR A 24 -25.24 -41.35 5.75
N LEU A 25 -26.08 -42.25 5.26
CA LEU A 25 -27.55 -42.04 5.22
C LEU A 25 -28.20 -41.97 6.60
N LYS A 26 -27.74 -42.77 7.57
CA LYS A 26 -28.24 -42.73 8.96
C LYS A 26 -27.75 -41.49 9.72
N LYS A 27 -26.52 -41.03 9.45
CA LYS A 27 -25.92 -39.85 10.11
C LYS A 27 -26.40 -38.54 9.50
N VAL A 28 -26.59 -38.49 8.18
CA VAL A 28 -27.11 -37.33 7.47
C VAL A 28 -28.63 -37.38 7.51
N MET A 29 -29.13 -37.08 8.72
CA MET A 29 -30.50 -36.75 9.10
C MET A 29 -31.53 -36.83 7.97
N ASN A 30 -32.31 -37.92 7.93
CA ASN A 30 -33.65 -38.09 7.32
C ASN A 30 -33.93 -37.43 5.95
N ARG A 31 -32.92 -36.97 5.22
CA ARG A 31 -33.04 -36.22 3.99
C ARG A 31 -32.99 -37.21 2.82
N PRO A 32 -33.93 -37.15 1.87
CA PRO A 32 -33.87 -38.00 0.69
C PRO A 32 -32.70 -37.59 -0.22
N PHE A 33 -31.91 -38.55 -0.67
CA PHE A 33 -30.79 -38.32 -1.60
C PHE A 33 -30.89 -39.19 -2.85
N GLY A 34 -30.42 -38.67 -3.98
CA GLY A 34 -30.14 -39.49 -5.16
C GLY A 34 -28.76 -40.17 -5.07
N ALA A 35 -28.54 -41.24 -5.82
CA ALA A 35 -27.24 -41.94 -5.79
C ALA A 35 -26.05 -41.08 -6.27
N VAL A 36 -26.31 -40.11 -7.14
CA VAL A 36 -25.30 -39.14 -7.59
C VAL A 36 -24.86 -38.25 -6.43
N ASP A 37 -25.81 -37.76 -5.64
CA ASP A 37 -25.54 -36.89 -4.49
C ASP A 37 -24.79 -37.64 -3.41
N VAL A 38 -25.18 -38.89 -3.12
CA VAL A 38 -24.48 -39.74 -2.15
C VAL A 38 -23.03 -39.99 -2.59
N CYS A 39 -22.79 -40.29 -3.86
CA CYS A 39 -21.44 -40.47 -4.41
C CYS A 39 -20.58 -39.20 -4.28
N ALA A 40 -21.17 -38.02 -4.54
CA ALA A 40 -20.50 -36.74 -4.42
C ALA A 40 -20.19 -36.39 -2.96
N ASN A 41 -21.13 -36.63 -2.05
CA ASN A 41 -20.98 -36.33 -0.62
C ASN A 41 -19.99 -37.26 0.09
N LEU A 42 -19.81 -38.48 -0.42
CA LEU A 42 -18.74 -39.39 -0.02
C LEU A 42 -17.38 -39.06 -0.68
N LYS A 43 -17.26 -37.90 -1.35
CA LYS A 43 -16.05 -37.42 -2.03
C LYS A 43 -15.46 -38.44 -3.02
N GLY A 44 -16.33 -39.23 -3.66
CA GLY A 44 -15.90 -40.26 -4.62
C GLY A 44 -15.27 -41.50 -4.00
N ALA A 45 -15.34 -41.69 -2.68
CA ALA A 45 -14.85 -42.91 -2.00
C ALA A 45 -15.53 -44.20 -2.51
N VAL A 46 -16.74 -44.08 -3.04
CA VAL A 46 -17.47 -45.16 -3.73
C VAL A 46 -17.84 -44.67 -5.13
N PRO A 47 -17.51 -45.41 -6.20
CA PRO A 47 -17.88 -45.03 -7.57
C PRO A 47 -19.40 -44.97 -7.76
N LYS A 48 -19.89 -44.01 -8.56
CA LYS A 48 -21.33 -43.78 -8.82
C LYS A 48 -22.14 -45.05 -9.13
N THR A 49 -21.61 -45.94 -9.96
CA THR A 49 -22.28 -47.19 -10.32
C THR A 49 -22.34 -48.18 -9.15
N ALA A 50 -21.31 -48.23 -8.33
CA ALA A 50 -21.29 -49.02 -7.10
C ALA A 50 -22.22 -48.43 -6.05
N THR A 51 -22.27 -47.09 -5.89
CA THR A 51 -23.21 -46.41 -4.99
C THR A 51 -24.66 -46.71 -5.33
N GLN A 52 -25.05 -46.66 -6.62
CA GLN A 52 -26.41 -47.01 -7.04
C GLN A 52 -26.76 -48.46 -6.69
N LYS A 53 -25.84 -49.41 -6.91
CA LYS A 53 -26.06 -50.83 -6.60
C LYS A 53 -26.16 -51.09 -5.10
N ILE A 54 -25.29 -50.46 -4.32
CA ILE A 54 -25.29 -50.55 -2.86
C ILE A 54 -26.59 -49.98 -2.30
N LEU A 55 -27.05 -48.82 -2.78
CA LEU A 55 -28.30 -48.22 -2.33
C LEU A 55 -29.52 -49.09 -2.68
N ALA A 56 -29.58 -49.64 -3.89
CA ALA A 56 -30.63 -50.57 -4.27
C ALA A 56 -30.61 -51.83 -3.37
N GLY A 57 -29.43 -52.42 -3.15
CA GLY A 57 -29.29 -53.59 -2.27
C GLY A 57 -29.63 -53.31 -0.81
N LEU A 58 -29.30 -52.14 -0.27
CA LEU A 58 -29.70 -51.72 1.07
C LEU A 58 -31.22 -51.49 1.17
N ALA A 59 -31.85 -51.02 0.09
CA ALA A 59 -33.29 -50.85 0.02
C ALA A 59 -34.01 -52.21 -0.05
N ASP A 60 -33.47 -53.16 -0.80
CA ASP A 60 -34.00 -54.53 -0.91
C ASP A 60 -33.84 -55.31 0.42
N LYS A 61 -32.75 -55.06 1.16
CA LYS A 61 -32.57 -55.56 2.54
C LYS A 61 -33.52 -54.90 3.56
N GLY A 62 -34.25 -53.85 3.16
CA GLY A 62 -35.18 -53.12 4.03
C GLY A 62 -34.50 -52.20 5.05
N GLU A 63 -33.21 -51.89 4.89
CA GLU A 63 -32.48 -50.99 5.80
C GLU A 63 -32.71 -49.51 5.47
N ILE A 64 -33.06 -49.21 4.22
CA ILE A 64 -33.39 -47.86 3.73
C ILE A 64 -34.66 -47.91 2.88
N THR A 65 -35.38 -46.80 2.80
CA THR A 65 -36.57 -46.68 1.96
C THR A 65 -36.19 -46.09 0.61
N GLN A 66 -36.63 -46.74 -0.48
CA GLN A 66 -36.47 -46.23 -1.84
C GLN A 66 -37.79 -45.75 -2.43
N LYS A 67 -37.76 -44.63 -3.16
CA LYS A 67 -38.91 -44.14 -3.92
C LYS A 67 -38.48 -43.61 -5.29
N GLY A 68 -39.11 -44.13 -6.33
CA GLY A 68 -38.92 -43.67 -7.70
C GLY A 68 -39.81 -42.47 -8.02
N TYR A 69 -39.22 -41.44 -8.64
CA TYR A 69 -39.92 -40.31 -9.23
C TYR A 69 -39.46 -40.16 -10.69
N GLY A 70 -40.26 -40.72 -11.61
CA GLY A 70 -39.93 -40.76 -13.03
C GLY A 70 -38.62 -41.51 -13.29
N LYS A 71 -37.62 -40.83 -13.85
CA LYS A 71 -36.29 -41.39 -14.17
C LYS A 71 -35.32 -41.44 -12.98
N THR A 72 -35.69 -40.88 -11.83
CA THR A 72 -34.79 -40.68 -10.69
C THR A 72 -35.28 -41.44 -9.46
N THR A 73 -34.37 -42.14 -8.78
CA THR A 73 -34.66 -42.87 -7.53
C THR A 73 -34.03 -42.14 -6.35
N PHE A 74 -34.83 -41.89 -5.33
CA PHE A 74 -34.38 -41.30 -4.07
C PHE A 74 -34.35 -42.37 -2.98
N PHE A 75 -33.34 -42.27 -2.12
CA PHE A 75 -33.11 -43.16 -0.99
C PHE A 75 -33.10 -42.33 0.29
N VAL A 76 -33.78 -42.83 1.32
CA VAL A 76 -33.85 -42.20 2.65
C VAL A 76 -33.71 -43.27 3.73
N ALA A 77 -33.16 -42.91 4.88
CA ALA A 77 -33.13 -43.80 6.04
C ALA A 77 -34.56 -44.21 6.43
N LYS A 78 -34.73 -45.45 6.88
CA LYS A 78 -36.03 -45.97 7.29
C LYS A 78 -36.52 -45.25 8.55
N GLN A 79 -37.64 -44.55 8.44
CA GLN A 79 -38.23 -43.76 9.53
C GLN A 79 -39.26 -44.55 10.35
N SER A 80 -39.78 -45.66 9.83
CA SER A 80 -40.82 -46.46 10.49
C SER A 80 -40.34 -47.20 11.74
N ASP A 81 -39.02 -47.27 11.96
CA ASP A 81 -38.42 -47.90 13.13
C ASP A 81 -38.09 -46.86 14.22
N LEU A 82 -38.40 -45.58 13.98
CA LEU A 82 -38.27 -44.52 14.98
C LEU A 82 -39.48 -44.53 15.90
N GLU A 83 -39.26 -44.39 17.21
CA GLU A 83 -40.35 -44.26 18.18
C GLU A 83 -41.13 -42.96 17.93
N ASP A 84 -42.46 -43.06 17.90
CA ASP A 84 -43.33 -41.89 17.93
C ASP A 84 -43.17 -41.18 19.28
N VAL A 85 -42.71 -39.92 19.24
CA VAL A 85 -42.54 -39.13 20.45
C VAL A 85 -43.92 -38.59 20.87
N PRO A 86 -44.42 -38.92 22.08
CA PRO A 86 -45.70 -38.41 22.57
C PRO A 86 -45.64 -36.89 22.75
N ALA A 87 -46.79 -36.23 22.59
CA ALA A 87 -46.92 -34.77 22.64
C ALA A 87 -46.35 -34.15 23.94
N ASP A 88 -46.51 -34.83 25.08
CA ASP A 88 -45.97 -34.36 26.36
C ASP A 88 -44.44 -34.29 26.37
N LYS A 89 -43.76 -35.28 25.76
CA LYS A 89 -42.30 -35.26 25.65
C LYS A 89 -41.83 -34.16 24.70
N ILE A 90 -42.58 -33.89 23.63
CA ILE A 90 -42.28 -32.78 22.71
C ILE A 90 -42.37 -31.45 23.47
N ALA A 91 -43.44 -31.23 24.24
CA ALA A 91 -43.61 -30.01 25.02
C ALA A 91 -42.47 -29.82 26.05
N THR A 92 -42.02 -30.89 26.72
CA THR A 92 -40.86 -30.83 27.63
C THR A 92 -39.58 -30.43 26.89
N ILE A 93 -39.30 -31.05 25.74
CA ILE A 93 -38.11 -30.74 24.92
C ILE A 93 -38.17 -29.31 24.38
N GLU A 94 -39.34 -28.82 23.97
CA GLU A 94 -39.52 -27.43 23.52
C GLU A 94 -39.25 -26.43 24.65
N ALA A 95 -39.68 -26.73 25.88
CA ALA A 95 -39.40 -25.91 27.05
C ALA A 95 -37.91 -25.89 27.42
N GLU A 96 -37.24 -27.05 27.35
CA GLU A 96 -35.79 -27.17 27.55
C GLU A 96 -35.02 -26.41 26.46
N LEU A 97 -35.41 -26.56 25.18
CA LEU A 97 -34.81 -25.83 24.07
C LEU A 97 -34.92 -24.32 24.28
N LYS A 98 -36.10 -23.84 24.67
CA LYS A 98 -36.30 -22.41 24.92
C LYS A 98 -35.40 -21.89 26.04
N THR A 99 -35.28 -22.63 27.14
CA THR A 99 -34.37 -22.29 28.25
C THR A 99 -32.91 -22.24 27.77
N ILE A 100 -32.47 -23.26 27.04
CA ILE A 100 -31.10 -23.34 26.51
C ILE A 100 -30.82 -22.23 25.50
N GLU A 101 -31.80 -21.85 24.66
CA GLU A 101 -31.68 -20.73 23.73
C GLU A 101 -31.53 -19.38 24.44
N GLU A 102 -32.29 -19.17 25.52
CA GLU A 102 -32.20 -17.96 26.34
C GLU A 102 -30.83 -17.89 27.06
N GLU A 103 -30.38 -18.99 27.65
CA GLU A 103 -29.04 -19.09 28.26
C GLU A 103 -27.93 -18.85 27.24
N ASN A 104 -28.02 -19.43 26.04
CA ASN A 104 -27.04 -19.21 24.98
C ASN A 104 -27.00 -17.75 24.52
N LYS A 105 -28.16 -17.09 24.40
CA LYS A 105 -28.21 -15.65 24.09
C LYS A 105 -27.51 -14.83 25.16
N PHE A 106 -27.80 -15.09 26.44
CA PHE A 106 -27.16 -14.42 27.55
C PHE A 106 -25.64 -14.62 27.58
N LEU A 107 -25.18 -15.87 27.43
CA LEU A 107 -23.75 -16.19 27.38
C LEU A 107 -23.06 -15.53 26.18
N ALA A 108 -23.69 -15.53 25.01
CA ALA A 108 -23.15 -14.87 23.82
C ALA A 108 -23.00 -13.35 24.01
N GLU A 109 -23.96 -12.70 24.67
CA GLU A 109 -23.84 -11.28 25.03
C GLU A 109 -22.74 -11.02 26.05
N SER A 110 -22.61 -11.88 27.07
CA SER A 110 -21.53 -11.80 28.07
C SER A 110 -20.15 -11.93 27.41
N VAL A 111 -19.99 -12.91 26.51
CA VAL A 111 -18.75 -13.10 25.74
C VAL A 111 -18.43 -11.87 24.91
N LYS A 112 -19.42 -11.26 24.22
CA LYS A 112 -19.23 -10.02 23.45
C LYS A 112 -18.76 -8.85 24.31
N LYS A 113 -19.34 -8.68 25.51
CA LYS A 113 -18.93 -7.63 26.45
C LYS A 113 -17.48 -7.86 26.91
N ALA A 114 -17.16 -9.07 27.37
CA ALA A 114 -15.83 -9.43 27.84
C ALA A 114 -14.77 -9.30 26.73
N THR A 115 -15.08 -9.70 25.49
CA THR A 115 -14.14 -9.50 24.35
C THR A 115 -13.95 -8.02 24.02
N THR A 116 -15.00 -7.20 24.13
CA THR A 116 -14.88 -5.76 23.92
C THR A 116 -13.98 -5.11 24.97
N GLU A 117 -14.13 -5.47 26.24
CA GLU A 117 -13.28 -4.99 27.34
C GLU A 117 -11.84 -5.46 27.19
N LEU A 118 -11.63 -6.74 26.86
CA LEU A 118 -10.32 -7.30 26.61
C LEU A 118 -9.61 -6.62 25.43
N ASN A 119 -10.33 -6.33 24.35
CA ASN A 119 -9.76 -5.62 23.21
C ASN A 119 -9.39 -4.17 23.57
N LYS A 120 -10.20 -3.48 24.38
CA LYS A 120 -9.86 -2.15 24.89
C LYS A 120 -8.56 -2.20 25.71
N LEU A 121 -8.46 -3.13 26.65
CA LEU A 121 -7.27 -3.31 27.50
C LEU A 121 -6.02 -3.70 26.70
N LYS A 122 -6.17 -4.51 25.64
CA LYS A 122 -5.05 -4.84 24.75
C LYS A 122 -4.64 -3.69 23.83
N SER A 123 -5.56 -2.77 23.54
CA SER A 123 -5.25 -1.58 22.73
C SER A 123 -4.66 -0.44 23.54
N THR A 124 -4.75 -0.49 24.87
CA THR A 124 -4.06 0.45 25.75
C THR A 124 -2.62 -0.02 25.96
N PRO A 125 -1.62 0.84 25.76
CA PRO A 125 -0.23 0.51 26.07
C PRO A 125 -0.07 0.17 27.54
N THR A 126 0.92 -0.66 27.85
CA THR A 126 1.27 -0.98 29.23
C THR A 126 1.91 0.22 29.93
N ASP A 127 1.94 0.22 31.26
CA ASP A 127 2.58 1.29 32.03
C ASP A 127 4.06 1.45 31.66
N GLU A 128 4.77 0.34 31.39
CA GLU A 128 6.17 0.35 30.93
C GLU A 128 6.30 0.98 29.53
N GLU A 129 5.39 0.65 28.60
CA GLU A 129 5.36 1.26 27.26
C GLU A 129 5.03 2.75 27.30
N LEU A 130 4.13 3.16 28.21
CA LEU A 130 3.80 4.56 28.44
C LEU A 130 4.99 5.34 28.98
N GLU A 131 5.74 4.78 29.94
CA GLU A 131 6.96 5.39 30.47
C GLU A 131 7.97 5.63 29.33
N GLN A 132 8.22 4.61 28.49
CA GLN A 132 9.11 4.74 27.33
C GLN A 132 8.63 5.80 26.32
N GLN A 133 7.34 5.79 25.97
CA GLN A 133 6.78 6.80 25.07
C GLN A 133 6.91 8.21 25.62
N LEU A 134 6.81 8.36 26.94
CA LEU A 134 6.94 9.64 27.62
C LEU A 134 8.40 10.12 27.61
N GLU A 135 9.37 9.23 27.82
CA GLU A 135 10.79 9.55 27.67
C GLU A 135 11.12 9.95 26.22
N ASP A 136 10.66 9.19 25.22
CA ASP A 136 10.88 9.49 23.81
C ASP A 136 10.27 10.84 23.43
N ALA A 137 9.05 11.12 23.90
CA ALA A 137 8.37 12.39 23.66
C ALA A 137 9.12 13.57 24.31
N LYS A 138 9.62 13.40 25.54
CA LYS A 138 10.45 14.42 26.21
C LYS A 138 11.73 14.69 25.43
N ALA A 139 12.44 13.65 25.00
CA ALA A 139 13.65 13.79 24.21
C ALA A 139 13.40 14.48 22.86
N ALA A 140 12.28 14.16 22.19
CA ALA A 140 11.88 14.82 20.95
C ALA A 140 11.55 16.32 21.15
N VAL A 141 10.87 16.65 22.25
CA VAL A 141 10.57 18.04 22.62
C VAL A 141 11.87 18.81 22.87
N GLU A 142 12.80 18.24 23.65
CA GLU A 142 14.09 18.84 23.95
C GLU A 142 14.88 19.14 22.67
N LYS A 143 15.06 18.14 21.80
CA LYS A 143 15.74 18.30 20.50
C LYS A 143 15.09 19.38 19.63
N THR A 144 13.76 19.46 19.64
CA THR A 144 13.02 20.46 18.86
C THR A 144 13.23 21.86 19.43
N LEU A 145 13.27 22.00 20.76
CA LEU A 145 13.55 23.27 21.42
C LEU A 145 14.99 23.73 21.19
N GLU A 146 15.96 22.81 21.22
CA GLU A 146 17.35 23.07 20.88
C GLU A 146 17.50 23.60 19.45
N TYR A 147 16.80 23.01 18.48
CA TYR A 147 16.78 23.50 17.09
C TYR A 147 16.10 24.88 16.96
N LEU A 148 15.03 25.12 17.72
CA LEU A 148 14.28 26.38 17.67
C LEU A 148 14.98 27.55 18.39
N ALA A 149 15.85 27.29 19.36
CA ALA A 149 16.56 28.31 20.10
C ALA A 149 17.39 29.27 19.21
N PRO A 150 18.30 28.81 18.34
CA PRO A 150 19.10 29.68 17.47
C PRO A 150 18.26 30.38 16.38
N LEU A 151 17.13 29.78 15.98
CA LEU A 151 16.17 30.36 15.05
C LEU A 151 15.44 31.57 15.63
N ARG A 152 14.97 31.44 16.87
CA ARG A 152 14.26 32.50 17.59
C ARG A 152 15.18 33.65 18.01
N ALA A 153 16.46 33.36 18.19
CA ALA A 153 17.49 34.37 18.42
C ALA A 153 17.81 35.23 17.17
N GLY A 154 17.19 34.93 16.00
CA GLY A 154 17.41 35.65 14.75
C GLY A 154 18.71 35.28 14.04
N THR A 155 19.32 34.17 14.42
CA THR A 155 20.72 33.82 14.06
C THR A 155 20.83 32.89 12.85
N SER A 156 19.77 32.65 12.06
CA SER A 156 19.88 31.75 10.89
C SER A 156 18.96 32.10 9.72
N SER A 157 19.56 32.65 8.66
CA SER A 157 19.06 32.50 7.30
C SER A 157 19.36 31.08 6.84
N PHE A 158 18.40 30.17 6.90
CA PHE A 158 18.55 28.85 6.27
C PHE A 158 18.30 28.97 4.78
N LEU A 159 19.30 29.44 4.05
CA LEU A 159 19.38 29.07 2.64
C LEU A 159 19.66 27.56 2.61
N THR A 160 18.83 26.82 1.90
CA THR A 160 19.08 25.40 1.64
C THR A 160 20.36 25.24 0.80
N ASP A 161 21.04 24.10 0.91
CA ASP A 161 22.25 23.84 0.12
C ASP A 161 22.01 24.02 -1.39
N GLU A 162 20.79 23.75 -1.85
CA GLU A 162 20.35 23.94 -3.23
C GLU A 162 20.15 25.42 -3.58
N GLU A 163 19.55 26.22 -2.71
CA GLU A 163 19.39 27.68 -2.91
C GLU A 163 20.74 28.40 -2.90
N ILE A 164 21.68 27.92 -2.09
CA ILE A 164 23.07 28.39 -2.09
C ILE A 164 23.72 28.04 -3.44
N ALA A 165 23.61 26.78 -3.87
CA ALA A 165 24.18 26.34 -5.14
C ALA A 165 23.58 27.05 -6.36
N GLN A 166 22.27 27.34 -6.34
CA GLN A 166 21.59 28.08 -7.38
C GLN A 166 22.01 29.56 -7.39
N SER A 167 22.12 30.19 -6.21
CA SER A 167 22.62 31.57 -6.08
C SER A 167 24.03 31.70 -6.64
N ASP A 168 24.90 30.72 -6.39
CA ASP A 168 26.25 30.66 -6.94
C ASP A 168 26.26 30.48 -8.46
N SER A 169 25.40 29.59 -8.98
CA SER A 169 25.25 29.35 -10.41
C SER A 169 24.78 30.62 -11.14
N ASP A 170 23.78 31.30 -10.59
CA ASP A 170 23.25 32.54 -11.13
C ASP A 170 24.27 33.67 -11.07
N TRP A 171 25.01 33.78 -9.97
CA TRP A 171 26.12 34.74 -9.86
C TRP A 171 27.15 34.56 -10.97
N ILE A 172 27.60 33.32 -11.22
CA ILE A 172 28.58 33.00 -12.27
C ILE A 172 28.03 33.35 -13.65
N LYS A 173 26.78 32.97 -13.94
CA LYS A 173 26.14 33.20 -15.24
C LYS A 173 26.00 34.69 -15.52
N TRP A 174 25.40 35.45 -14.61
CA TRP A 174 25.12 36.86 -14.83
C TRP A 174 26.38 37.71 -14.86
N ARG A 175 27.38 37.39 -14.03
CA ARG A 175 28.69 38.02 -14.10
C ARG A 175 29.36 37.78 -15.45
N THR A 176 29.33 36.54 -15.94
CA THR A 176 29.94 36.19 -17.24
C THR A 176 29.28 36.97 -18.38
N GLU A 177 27.96 37.06 -18.39
CA GLU A 177 27.21 37.84 -19.38
C GLU A 177 27.51 39.34 -19.30
N TRP A 178 27.55 39.91 -18.09
CA TRP A 178 27.89 41.31 -17.87
C TRP A 178 29.30 41.64 -18.38
N VAL A 179 30.32 40.85 -18.01
CA VAL A 179 31.70 41.07 -18.47
C VAL A 179 31.81 40.99 -20.00
N LYS A 180 31.14 40.02 -20.64
CA LYS A 180 31.12 39.90 -22.11
C LYS A 180 30.50 41.14 -22.76
N ARG A 181 29.31 41.55 -22.33
CA ARG A 181 28.58 42.69 -22.90
C ARG A 181 29.35 43.99 -22.71
N ARG A 182 29.88 44.20 -21.51
CA ARG A 182 30.72 45.36 -21.21
C ARG A 182 32.01 45.37 -22.03
N LYS A 183 32.65 44.22 -22.26
CA LYS A 183 33.85 44.15 -23.12
C LYS A 183 33.54 44.53 -24.57
N ILE A 184 32.42 44.06 -25.12
CA ILE A 184 31.94 44.42 -26.46
C ILE A 184 31.69 45.93 -26.56
N PHE A 185 31.17 46.54 -25.49
CA PHE A 185 30.82 47.95 -25.45
C PHE A 185 32.00 48.90 -25.12
N ASN A 186 32.89 48.55 -24.17
CA ASN A 186 33.88 49.45 -23.57
C ASN A 186 35.37 49.09 -23.82
N LYS A 187 35.77 47.81 -23.95
CA LYS A 187 37.18 47.42 -23.72
C LYS A 187 37.85 46.64 -24.86
N TYR A 188 38.91 47.27 -25.38
CA TYR A 188 39.95 46.76 -26.29
C TYR A 188 40.45 45.35 -25.93
N VAL A 189 40.60 44.45 -26.92
CA VAL A 189 41.17 43.10 -26.75
C VAL A 189 42.55 43.04 -27.40
N PRO A 190 43.58 42.44 -26.76
CA PRO A 190 44.93 42.38 -27.33
C PRO A 190 45.00 41.55 -28.61
N LEU A 191 45.47 42.22 -29.66
CA LEU A 191 46.16 41.76 -30.87
C LEU A 191 46.26 40.25 -31.12
N SER A 192 45.32 39.75 -31.94
CA SER A 192 45.68 38.88 -33.04
C SER A 192 44.82 39.27 -34.25
N TRP A 193 45.46 39.89 -35.24
CA TRP A 193 44.96 40.16 -36.59
C TRP A 193 43.89 41.27 -36.79
N ASN A 194 44.37 42.50 -36.99
CA ASN A 194 43.83 43.62 -37.77
C ASN A 194 42.31 43.86 -37.81
N GLY A 195 41.84 44.77 -36.94
CA GLY A 195 40.70 45.65 -37.23
C GLY A 195 39.60 45.78 -36.17
N ASN A 196 39.90 45.66 -34.87
CA ASN A 196 38.89 45.83 -33.82
C ASN A 196 38.45 47.31 -33.66
N ARG A 197 37.22 47.65 -34.05
CA ARG A 197 36.52 48.88 -33.62
C ARG A 197 35.44 48.53 -32.58
N VAL A 198 35.49 49.20 -31.44
CA VAL A 198 34.57 49.04 -30.29
C VAL A 198 33.19 49.59 -30.69
N LEU A 199 32.07 48.98 -30.27
CA LEU A 199 30.73 49.36 -30.74
C LEU A 199 30.41 50.85 -30.51
N TRP A 200 30.70 51.36 -29.31
CA TRP A 200 30.51 52.79 -29.02
C TRP A 200 31.50 53.67 -29.80
N LEU A 201 32.74 53.22 -29.94
CA LEU A 201 33.75 53.94 -30.71
C LEU A 201 33.39 53.99 -32.19
N LEU A 202 32.74 52.96 -32.76
CA LEU A 202 32.28 52.99 -34.15
C LEU A 202 31.30 54.13 -34.43
N ILE A 203 30.50 54.51 -33.42
CA ILE A 203 29.50 55.57 -33.50
C ILE A 203 30.12 56.93 -33.15
N SER A 204 31.05 56.98 -32.20
CA SER A 204 31.65 58.21 -31.68
C SER A 204 32.97 58.63 -32.36
N ASP A 205 33.64 57.77 -33.13
CA ASP A 205 34.94 58.06 -33.77
C ASP A 205 34.87 59.22 -34.77
N THR A 206 33.69 59.48 -35.33
CA THR A 206 33.45 60.62 -36.22
C THR A 206 33.14 61.93 -35.49
N LEU A 207 33.03 61.91 -34.17
CA LEU A 207 32.64 63.05 -33.35
C LEU A 207 33.80 63.48 -32.41
N PRO A 208 33.99 64.79 -32.19
CA PRO A 208 34.85 65.27 -31.12
C PRO A 208 34.40 64.75 -29.75
N PRO A 209 35.33 64.51 -28.79
CA PRO A 209 35.00 63.98 -27.46
C PRO A 209 33.84 64.65 -26.69
N PRO A 210 33.66 65.98 -26.69
CA PRO A 210 32.52 66.59 -25.99
C PRO A 210 31.17 66.26 -26.63
N GLN A 211 31.11 66.18 -27.97
CA GLN A 211 29.89 65.83 -28.70
C GLN A 211 29.57 64.34 -28.60
N ALA A 212 30.60 63.50 -28.49
CA ALA A 212 30.43 62.08 -28.20
C ALA A 212 29.83 61.87 -26.79
N ASN A 213 30.26 62.64 -25.79
CA ASN A 213 29.70 62.56 -24.45
C ASN A 213 28.26 63.08 -24.38
N GLU A 214 27.95 64.19 -25.04
CA GLU A 214 26.58 64.72 -25.16
C GLU A 214 25.65 63.70 -25.85
N LEU A 215 26.13 63.04 -26.93
CA LEU A 215 25.38 61.96 -27.58
C LEU A 215 25.20 60.74 -26.67
N ALA A 216 26.19 60.40 -25.82
CA ALA A 216 26.05 59.31 -24.85
C ALA A 216 24.97 59.62 -23.81
N GLU A 217 24.94 60.86 -23.30
CA GLU A 217 23.93 61.34 -22.36
C GLU A 217 22.53 61.37 -23.01
N ASP A 218 22.41 61.86 -24.24
CA ASP A 218 21.15 61.88 -25.00
C ASP A 218 20.61 60.47 -25.30
N LEU A 219 21.50 59.51 -25.57
CA LEU A 219 21.16 58.10 -25.76
C LEU A 219 20.93 57.35 -24.44
N GLY A 220 21.11 58.02 -23.29
CA GLY A 220 20.92 57.44 -21.95
C GLY A 220 21.93 56.36 -21.61
N ILE A 221 23.16 56.46 -22.12
CA ILE A 221 24.22 55.48 -21.87
C ILE A 221 24.89 55.80 -20.53
N GLU A 222 24.61 54.96 -19.54
CA GLU A 222 25.26 55.01 -18.24
C GLU A 222 26.44 54.02 -18.20
N TYR A 223 27.62 54.53 -17.84
CA TYR A 223 28.81 53.72 -17.63
C TYR A 223 28.86 53.17 -16.21
N ASP A 224 29.58 52.06 -16.04
CA ASP A 224 29.86 51.47 -14.73
C ASP A 224 30.34 52.53 -13.72
N THR A 225 29.59 52.66 -12.62
CA THR A 225 29.94 53.55 -11.51
C THR A 225 31.13 53.01 -10.70
N THR A 226 31.59 53.79 -9.73
CA THR A 226 32.65 53.38 -8.80
C THR A 226 32.30 52.11 -8.03
N GLU A 227 31.03 51.93 -7.64
CA GLU A 227 30.52 50.73 -6.96
C GLU A 227 30.71 49.46 -7.80
N HIS A 228 30.48 49.53 -9.11
CA HIS A 228 30.71 48.41 -10.02
C HIS A 228 32.19 48.02 -10.07
N SER A 229 33.07 49.02 -10.14
CA SER A 229 34.52 48.81 -10.12
C SER A 229 35.01 48.23 -8.78
N GLU A 230 34.35 48.55 -7.68
CA GLU A 230 34.62 48.01 -6.34
C GLU A 230 34.15 46.55 -6.23
N ILE A 231 32.97 46.21 -6.74
CA ILE A 231 32.49 44.82 -6.81
C ILE A 231 33.43 43.95 -7.64
N GLU A 232 34.01 44.46 -8.74
CA GLU A 232 34.99 43.69 -9.53
C GLU A 232 36.30 43.41 -8.82
N LYS A 233 36.76 44.36 -8.02
CA LYS A 233 37.96 44.21 -7.19
C LYS A 233 37.66 43.39 -5.93
N SER A 234 36.38 43.14 -5.62
CA SER A 234 35.96 42.41 -4.43
C SER A 234 36.29 40.92 -4.47
N PRO A 235 36.35 40.24 -3.31
CA PRO A 235 36.62 38.80 -3.23
C PRO A 235 35.58 37.91 -3.93
N LEU A 236 34.33 38.36 -4.08
CA LEU A 236 33.32 37.67 -4.91
C LEU A 236 33.78 37.48 -6.36
N CYS A 237 34.76 38.30 -6.76
CA CYS A 237 35.36 38.34 -8.06
C CYS A 237 36.85 37.89 -8.10
N ALA A 238 37.54 37.79 -6.95
CA ALA A 238 38.99 37.55 -6.86
C ALA A 238 39.33 36.09 -6.45
N THR A 239 39.83 35.33 -7.43
CA THR A 239 40.35 33.93 -7.38
C THR A 239 39.27 32.82 -7.35
N ALA A 240 39.32 31.84 -8.25
CA ALA A 240 40.14 30.65 -8.01
C ALA A 240 41.67 30.83 -8.20
N PRO A 241 42.48 30.42 -7.20
CA PRO A 241 43.89 30.14 -7.35
C PRO A 241 44.09 28.79 -8.07
N SER A 242 45.16 28.74 -8.87
CA SER A 242 45.62 27.55 -9.59
C SER A 242 45.78 26.32 -8.68
N LYS A 243 45.13 25.20 -9.04
CA LYS A 243 45.59 23.86 -8.69
C LYS A 243 45.86 23.06 -9.97
N ARG A 244 47.16 22.75 -10.15
CA ARG A 244 47.73 21.52 -10.70
C ARG A 244 47.30 21.11 -12.12
N ARG A 245 48.22 21.35 -13.05
CA ARG A 245 48.86 20.21 -13.71
C ARG A 245 50.24 20.02 -13.07
#